data_AF-A0A9D8B189-F1
#
_entry.id   AF-A0A9D8B189-F1
#
_cell.length_a   1.000
_cell.length_b   1.000
_cell.length_c   1.000
_cell.angle_alpha   90.00
_cell.angle_beta   90.00
_cell.angle_gamma   90.00
#
_symmetry.space_group_name_H-M   'P 1'
#
loop_
_entity.id
_entity.type
_entity.pdbx_description
1 polymer ?
#
loop_
_entity_poly.entity_id
_entity_poly.type
_entity_poly.pdbx_seq_one_letter_code
_entity_poly.pdbx_strand_id
1 'polypeptide(L)'
;MILFLEGGEPAMQLARQLLRGTEARTPLSEVTLLAPVPRPSKIIAIGLNYMDHCREQGHEPPKSPVIFAKFSSAVIGPGATIRWD
;
A
#
# COMPACT_ATOMS: atom_id res chain seq x y z
N MET A 1 5.30 -10.94 -3.07
CA MET A 1 4.60 -9.79 -3.69
C MET A 1 5.42 -9.05 -4.73
N ILE A 2 6.69 -8.68 -4.50
CA ILE A 2 7.51 -7.99 -5.52
C ILE A 2 7.57 -8.77 -6.84
N LEU A 3 7.96 -10.05 -6.82
CA LEU A 3 7.99 -10.91 -8.01
C LEU A 3 6.63 -11.00 -8.73
N PHE A 4 5.54 -11.00 -7.96
CA PHE A 4 4.19 -11.03 -8.53
C PHE A 4 3.87 -9.72 -9.27
N LEU A 5 4.22 -8.57 -8.69
CA LEU A 5 4.04 -7.26 -9.32
C LEU A 5 4.92 -7.10 -10.55
N GLU A 6 6.19 -7.55 -10.49
CA GLU A 6 7.13 -7.54 -11.62
C GLU A 6 6.64 -8.42 -12.78
N GLY A 7 5.93 -9.50 -12.47
CA GLY A 7 5.29 -10.36 -13.47
C GLY A 7 4.12 -9.70 -14.23
N GLY A 8 3.65 -8.52 -13.79
CA GLY A 8 2.71 -7.68 -14.52
C GLY A 8 1.38 -8.37 -14.89
N GLU A 9 0.89 -8.04 -16.09
CA GLU A 9 -0.40 -8.55 -16.59
C GLU A 9 -0.43 -10.09 -16.70
N PRO A 10 0.61 -10.79 -17.19
CA PRO A 10 0.62 -12.26 -17.20
C PRO A 10 0.43 -12.89 -15.81
N ALA A 11 1.15 -12.40 -14.79
CA ALA A 11 1.01 -12.89 -13.42
C ALA A 11 -0.40 -12.62 -12.87
N MET A 12 -0.97 -11.45 -13.18
CA MET A 12 -2.33 -11.08 -12.78
C MET A 12 -3.40 -11.98 -13.43
N GLN A 13 -3.26 -12.27 -14.72
CA GLN A 13 -4.17 -13.18 -15.44
C GLN A 13 -4.12 -14.59 -14.87
N LEU A 14 -2.92 -15.11 -14.61
CA LEU A 14 -2.75 -16.42 -13.99
C LEU A 14 -3.40 -16.46 -12.60
N ALA A 15 -3.18 -15.45 -11.75
CA ALA A 15 -3.82 -15.37 -10.45
C ALA A 15 -5.35 -15.37 -10.56
N ARG A 16 -5.93 -14.58 -11.48
CA ARG A 16 -7.39 -14.55 -11.72
C ARG A 16 -7.92 -15.91 -12.19
N GLN A 17 -7.19 -16.62 -13.05
CA GLN A 17 -7.58 -17.97 -13.50
C GLN A 17 -7.58 -18.96 -12.35
N LEU A 18 -6.51 -18.99 -11.54
CA LEU A 18 -6.39 -19.89 -10.39
C LEU A 18 -7.46 -19.63 -9.33
N LEU A 19 -7.81 -18.36 -9.09
CA LEU A 19 -8.86 -17.98 -8.12
C LEU A 19 -10.25 -18.49 -8.51
N ARG A 20 -10.54 -18.69 -9.81
CA ARG A 20 -11.83 -19.25 -10.27
C ARG A 20 -11.96 -20.75 -10.04
N GLY A 21 -10.84 -21.47 -9.98
CA GLY A 21 -10.81 -22.93 -9.90
C GLY A 21 -10.51 -23.49 -8.52
N THR A 22 -10.31 -22.63 -7.51
CA THR A 22 -9.91 -23.05 -6.16
C THR A 22 -11.00 -22.78 -5.12
N GLU A 23 -11.29 -23.79 -4.31
CA GLU A 23 -12.12 -23.71 -3.11
C GLU A 23 -11.29 -23.51 -1.83
N ALA A 24 -9.96 -23.47 -1.94
CA ALA A 24 -9.10 -23.26 -0.78
C ALA A 24 -9.36 -21.86 -0.18
N ARG A 25 -9.82 -21.82 1.07
CA ARG A 25 -10.05 -20.59 1.83
C ARG A 25 -9.43 -20.75 3.21
N THR A 26 -8.77 -19.71 3.68
CA THR A 26 -8.31 -19.60 5.07
C THR A 26 -9.08 -18.46 5.72
N PRO A 27 -9.73 -18.66 6.88
CA PRO A 27 -10.39 -17.58 7.61
C PRO A 27 -9.43 -16.44 7.94
N LEU A 28 -9.90 -15.20 7.83
CA LEU A 28 -9.06 -14.03 8.10
C LEU A 28 -8.57 -13.98 9.57
N SER A 29 -9.36 -14.54 10.49
CA SER A 29 -9.02 -14.66 11.91
C SER A 29 -7.86 -15.62 12.19
N GLU A 30 -7.54 -16.50 11.25
CA GLU A 30 -6.48 -17.50 11.40
C GLU A 30 -5.14 -17.05 10.77
N VAL A 31 -5.09 -15.84 10.21
CA VAL A 31 -3.89 -15.31 9.55
C VAL A 31 -3.51 -13.96 10.13
N THR A 32 -2.22 -13.64 10.05
CA THR A 32 -1.74 -12.28 10.29
C THR A 32 -1.49 -11.61 8.95
N LEU A 33 -2.18 -10.49 8.69
CA LEU A 33 -1.91 -9.70 7.50
C LEU A 33 -0.60 -8.93 7.65
N LEU A 34 0.28 -9.11 6.67
CA LEU A 34 1.49 -8.30 6.52
C LEU A 34 1.22 -7.11 5.59
N ALA A 35 2.14 -6.14 5.55
CA ALA A 35 2.11 -5.12 4.51
C ALA A 35 2.21 -5.81 3.12
N PRO A 36 1.36 -5.47 2.13
CA PRO A 36 1.38 -6.11 0.82
C PRO A 36 2.73 -5.99 0.11
N VAL A 37 3.44 -4.88 0.32
CA VAL A 37 4.83 -4.71 -0.13
C VAL A 37 5.66 -4.36 1.11
N PRO A 38 6.29 -5.33 1.78
CA PRO A 38 6.92 -5.11 3.09
C PRO A 38 8.24 -4.33 3.02
N ARG A 39 8.91 -4.34 1.86
CA ARG A 39 10.18 -3.62 1.64
C ARG A 39 10.18 -2.98 0.25
N PRO A 40 9.39 -1.91 0.03
CA PRO A 40 9.41 -1.21 -1.25
C PRO A 40 10.78 -0.57 -1.48
N SER A 41 11.26 -0.58 -2.72
CA SER A 41 12.53 0.06 -3.10
C SER A 41 12.46 1.59 -3.00
N LYS A 42 11.29 2.17 -3.28
CA LYS A 42 11.00 3.61 -3.17
C LYS A 42 9.57 3.81 -2.67
N ILE A 43 9.35 4.83 -1.84
CA ILE A 43 8.01 5.31 -1.46
C ILE A 43 7.93 6.79 -1.83
N ILE A 44 7.03 7.09 -2.76
CA ILE A 44 6.72 8.45 -3.21
C ILE A 44 5.36 8.81 -2.63
N ALA A 45 5.33 9.76 -1.70
CA ALA A 45 4.11 10.19 -1.02
C ALA A 45 3.66 11.55 -1.54
N ILE A 46 2.34 11.77 -1.56
CA ILE A 46 1.72 13.00 -2.05
C ILE A 46 1.06 13.73 -0.89
N GLY A 47 1.47 14.97 -0.66
CA GLY A 47 0.87 15.88 0.31
C GLY A 47 -0.23 16.72 -0.31
N LEU A 48 -1.14 17.24 0.54
CA LEU A 48 -2.16 18.22 0.13
C LEU A 48 -2.98 17.79 -1.11
N ASN A 49 -3.29 16.50 -1.21
CA ASN A 49 -4.00 15.91 -2.36
C ASN A 49 -5.53 15.84 -2.17
N TYR A 50 -6.04 16.53 -1.14
CA TYR A 50 -7.46 16.58 -0.79
C TYR A 50 -7.84 18.02 -0.43
N MET A 51 -8.89 18.55 -1.05
CA MET A 51 -9.30 19.95 -0.89
C MET A 51 -9.58 20.29 0.58
N ASP A 52 -10.25 19.41 1.31
CA ASP A 52 -10.58 19.64 2.71
C ASP A 52 -9.34 19.65 3.60
N HIS A 53 -8.35 18.80 3.30
CA HIS A 53 -7.08 18.81 4.01
C HIS A 53 -6.26 20.08 3.73
N CYS A 54 -6.32 20.62 2.51
CA CYS A 54 -5.72 21.93 2.20
C CYS A 54 -6.35 23.04 3.06
N ARG A 55 -7.69 23.07 3.13
CA ARG A 55 -8.44 24.04 3.94
C ARG A 55 -8.14 23.91 5.44
N GLU A 56 -8.10 22.68 5.96
CA GLU A 56 -7.76 22.38 7.36
C GLU A 56 -6.40 22.97 7.74
N GLN A 57 -5.42 22.88 6.85
CA GLN A 57 -4.06 23.38 7.05
C GLN A 57 -3.91 24.88 6.69
N GLY A 58 -4.97 25.56 6.24
CA GLY A 58 -4.91 26.95 5.79
C GLY A 58 -4.06 27.16 4.53
N HIS A 59 -3.97 26.12 3.67
CA HIS A 59 -3.23 26.15 2.42
C HIS A 59 -4.15 26.25 1.20
N GLU A 60 -3.74 27.03 0.22
CA GLU A 60 -4.33 26.96 -1.13
C GLU A 60 -3.97 25.63 -1.80
N PRO A 61 -4.87 25.03 -2.61
CA PRO A 61 -4.56 23.81 -3.36
C PRO A 61 -3.32 24.00 -4.24
N PRO A 62 -2.35 23.07 -4.21
CA PRO A 62 -1.13 23.24 -4.96
C PRO A 62 -1.38 23.07 -6.47
N LYS A 63 -0.70 23.87 -7.29
CA LYS A 63 -0.79 23.80 -8.77
C LYS A 63 -0.15 22.54 -9.37
N SER A 64 0.60 21.79 -8.57
CA SER A 64 1.24 20.53 -8.95
C SER A 64 1.39 19.65 -7.71
N PRO A 65 1.52 18.32 -7.84
CA PRO A 65 1.61 17.43 -6.68
C PRO A 65 2.76 17.81 -5.75
N VAL A 66 2.47 17.93 -4.45
CA VAL A 66 3.50 18.07 -3.42
C VAL A 66 4.07 16.69 -3.15
N ILE A 67 5.30 16.44 -3.57
CA ILE A 67 5.93 15.12 -3.47
C ILE A 67 6.91 15.11 -2.30
N PHE A 68 6.84 14.08 -1.46
CA PHE A 68 7.82 13.82 -0.41
C PHE A 68 8.13 12.33 -0.28
N ALA A 69 9.23 12.00 0.41
CA ALA A 69 9.65 10.62 0.61
C ALA A 69 9.22 10.10 1.98
N LYS A 70 8.84 8.82 2.03
CA LYS A 70 8.87 8.01 3.26
C LYS A 70 9.95 6.95 3.09
N PHE A 71 10.64 6.61 4.17
CA PHE A 71 11.65 5.55 4.12
C PHE A 71 11.00 4.16 4.18
N SER A 72 11.59 3.19 3.49
CA SER A 72 11.13 1.80 3.45
C SER A 72 10.99 1.17 4.84
N SER A 73 11.84 1.61 5.78
CA SER A 73 11.81 1.21 7.20
C SER A 73 10.53 1.60 7.94
N ALA A 74 9.72 2.52 7.40
CA ALA A 74 8.46 2.96 8.02
C ALA A 74 7.26 2.05 7.69
N VAL A 75 7.42 1.04 6.82
CA VAL A 75 6.33 0.15 6.42
C VAL A 75 6.12 -0.96 7.45
N ILE A 76 4.94 -1.00 8.04
CA ILE A 76 4.48 -2.07 8.95
C ILE A 76 3.11 -2.62 8.51
N GLY A 77 2.73 -3.78 9.04
CA GLY A 77 1.45 -4.42 8.72
C GLY A 77 0.24 -3.67 9.30
N PRO A 78 -0.97 -3.91 8.76
CA PRO A 78 -2.20 -3.36 9.33
C PRO A 78 -2.36 -3.80 10.79
N GLY A 79 -2.72 -2.87 11.67
CA GLY A 79 -2.89 -3.13 13.11
C GLY A 79 -1.59 -3.39 13.88
N ALA A 80 -0.42 -3.34 13.23
CA ALA A 80 0.85 -3.44 13.93
C ALA A 80 1.06 -2.25 14.89
N THR A 81 1.65 -2.53 16.04
CA THR A 81 1.90 -1.52 17.09
C THR A 81 2.79 -0.40 16.57
N ILE A 82 2.33 0.84 16.75
CA ILE A 82 3.17 2.04 16.60
C ILE A 82 3.91 2.22 17.92
N ARG A 83 5.24 2.10 17.88
CA ARG A 83 6.09 2.33 19.04
C ARG A 83 6.40 3.81 19.19
N TRP A 84 6.30 4.28 20.42
CA TRP A 84 6.70 5.62 20.84
C TRP A 84 7.65 5.44 22.02
N ASP A 85 8.84 4.95 21.72
CA ASP A 85 9.95 4.76 22.66
C ASP A 85 11.04 5.82 22.47
#